data_AF-A0A1Q8BJE3-F1
#
_entry.id   AF-A0A1Q8BJE3-F1
#
_cell.length_a   1.000
_cell.length_b   1.000
_cell.length_c   1.000
_cell.angle_alpha   90.00
_cell.angle_beta   90.00
_cell.angle_gamma   90.00
#
_symmetry.space_group_name_H-M   'P 1'
#
loop_
_entity.id
_entity.type
_entity.pdbx_description
1 polymer ?
#
loop_
_entity_poly.entity_id
_entity_poly.type
_entity_poly.pdbx_seq_one_letter_code
_entity_poly.pdbx_strand_id
1 'polypeptide(L)' 'MNKTFGVYRTLCCDAEIVIGFGVPFPDCPNHRNLPTEWKQKPDVDPNTYTPNKSGKIALLSRNSK' A
#
# COMPACT_ATOMS: atom_id res chain seq x y z
N MET A 1 11.77 -5.68 10.98
CA MET A 1 10.77 -4.66 11.37
C MET A 1 10.74 -3.61 10.29
N ASN A 2 9.55 -3.12 9.89
CA ASN A 2 9.44 -2.05 8.91
C ASN A 2 9.87 -0.69 9.49
N LYS A 3 10.43 0.16 8.64
CA LYS A 3 10.91 1.50 9.00
C LYS A 3 9.95 2.61 8.57
N THR A 4 8.90 2.27 7.85
CA THR A 4 7.95 3.22 7.24
C THR A 4 6.53 2.69 7.41
N PHE A 5 5.59 3.59 7.69
CA PHE A 5 4.16 3.30 7.59
C PHE A 5 3.77 3.35 6.10
N GLY A 6 2.97 2.40 5.64
CA GLY A 6 2.47 2.45 4.27
C GLY A 6 1.75 1.18 3.83
N VAL A 7 1.32 1.20 2.57
CA VAL A 7 0.77 0.03 1.88
C VAL A 7 1.91 -0.79 1.31
N TYR A 8 1.91 -2.07 1.62
CA TYR A 8 2.85 -3.05 1.08
C TYR A 8 2.09 -4.08 0.26
N ARG A 9 2.75 -4.59 -0.78
CA ARG A 9 2.24 -5.70 -1.58
C ARG A 9 3.17 -6.90 -1.52
N THR A 10 2.62 -8.11 -1.52
CA THR A 10 3.40 -9.35 -1.66
C THR A 10 3.90 -9.50 -3.10
N LEU A 11 5.12 -10.01 -3.29
CA LEU A 11 5.61 -10.33 -4.64
C LEU A 11 5.02 -11.61 -5.24
N CYS A 12 4.43 -12.49 -4.41
CA CYS A 12 3.91 -13.78 -4.88
C CYS A 12 2.51 -13.72 -5.51
N CYS A 13 1.61 -12.87 -5.00
CA CYS A 13 0.22 -12.78 -5.50
C CYS A 13 -0.40 -11.38 -5.40
N ASP A 14 0.42 -10.34 -5.27
CA ASP A 14 -0.02 -8.94 -5.19
C ASP A 14 -1.06 -8.66 -4.07
N ALA A 15 -1.09 -9.46 -3.00
CA ALA A 15 -1.92 -9.16 -1.84
C ALA A 15 -1.40 -7.89 -1.15
N GLU A 16 -2.31 -6.97 -0.80
CA GLU A 16 -1.98 -5.68 -0.19
C GLU A 16 -2.33 -5.65 1.30
N ILE A 17 -1.48 -5.02 2.11
CA ILE A 17 -1.72 -4.80 3.53
C ILE A 17 -1.14 -3.45 3.98
N VAL A 18 -1.75 -2.84 4.99
CA VAL A 18 -1.20 -1.68 5.69
C VAL A 18 -0.28 -2.18 6.81
N ILE A 19 0.98 -1.77 6.80
CA ILE A 19 1.95 -2.13 7.86
C ILE A 19 2.36 -0.86 8.60
N GLY A 20 2.11 -0.86 9.91
CA GLY A 20 2.50 0.22 10.82
C GLY A 20 3.97 0.18 11.17
N PHE A 21 4.59 1.32 11.50
CA PHE A 21 6.02 1.41 11.83
C PHE A 21 6.44 0.45 12.96
N GLY A 22 7.61 -0.17 12.85
CA GLY A 22 8.15 -1.10 13.84
C GLY A 22 7.53 -2.50 13.84
N VAL A 23 6.55 -2.78 12.97
CA VAL A 23 5.86 -4.07 12.89
C VAL A 23 6.66 -5.03 12.00
N PRO A 24 6.78 -6.32 12.36
CA PRO A 24 7.36 -7.33 11.47
C PRO A 24 6.47 -7.60 10.26
N PHE A 25 7.07 -8.03 9.16
CA PHE A 25 6.30 -8.47 8.00
C PHE A 25 5.62 -9.81 8.30
N PRO A 26 4.30 -9.93 8.09
CA PRO A 26 3.61 -11.21 8.24
C PRO A 26 3.87 -12.11 7.04
N ASP A 27 3.47 -13.38 7.14
CA ASP A 27 3.38 -14.26 5.98
C ASP A 27 2.30 -13.78 5.01
N CYS A 28 2.41 -14.21 3.74
CA CYS A 28 1.38 -13.96 2.75
C CYS A 28 0.04 -14.60 3.20
N PRO A 29 -1.08 -13.86 3.21
CA PRO A 29 -2.37 -14.40 3.62
C PRO A 29 -2.86 -15.55 2.73
N ASN A 30 -2.44 -15.55 1.45
CA ASN A 30 -2.81 -16.55 0.46
C ASN A 30 -1.82 -17.72 0.37
N HIS A 31 -0.59 -17.53 0.85
CA HIS A 31 0.51 -18.50 0.75
C HIS A 31 1.20 -18.64 2.10
N ARG A 32 0.51 -19.27 3.05
CA ARG A 32 1.04 -19.49 4.40
C ARG A 32 2.27 -20.39 4.36
N ASN A 33 3.22 -20.15 5.25
CA ASN A 33 4.45 -20.94 5.41
C ASN A 33 5.42 -20.93 4.22
N LEU A 34 5.24 -20.02 3.25
CA LEU A 34 6.21 -19.78 2.19
C LEU A 34 6.95 -18.46 2.44
N PRO A 35 8.26 -18.37 2.10
CA PRO A 35 8.99 -17.11 2.17
C PRO A 35 8.21 -16.01 1.44
N THR A 36 7.85 -14.96 2.18
CA THR A 36 7.05 -13.86 1.65
C THR A 36 7.89 -12.59 1.62
N GLU A 37 8.07 -12.05 0.42
CA GLU A 37 8.68 -10.74 0.23
C GLU A 37 7.60 -9.68 0.04
N TRP A 38 7.77 -8.58 0.76
CA TRP A 38 6.88 -7.42 0.72
C TRP A 38 7.60 -6.22 0.11
N LYS A 39 6.93 -5.56 -0.83
CA LYS A 39 7.42 -4.31 -1.43
C LYS A 39 6.45 -3.18 -1.10
N GLN A 40 6.98 -2.07 -0.58
CA GLN A 40 6.18 -0.88 -0.35
C GLN A 40 5.64 -0.37 -1.70
N LYS A 41 4.34 -0.10 -1.78
CA LYS A 41 3.77 0.63 -2.91
C LYS A 41 4.06 2.12 -2.71
N PRO A 42 4.55 2.82 -3.76
CA PRO A 42 4.68 4.26 -3.69
C PRO A 42 3.31 4.88 -3.51
N ASP A 43 3.26 5.98 -2.77
CA ASP A 43 2.08 6.82 -2.75
C ASP A 43 1.80 7.30 -4.17
N VAL A 44 0.54 7.18 -4.60
CA VAL A 44 0.09 7.70 -5.88
C VAL A 44 -0.14 9.19 -5.72
N ASP A 45 0.54 10.00 -6.52
CA ASP A 45 0.21 11.41 -6.61
C ASP A 45 -1.19 11.54 -7.23
N PRO A 46 -2.19 12.05 -6.48
CA PRO A 46 -3.55 12.16 -6.98
C PRO A 46 -3.67 13.09 -8.20
N ASN A 47 -2.69 13.96 -8.46
CA ASN A 47 -2.68 14.82 -9.64
C ASN A 47 -2.19 14.10 -10.91
N THR A 48 -1.51 12.96 -10.77
CA THR A 48 -0.98 12.19 -11.91
C THR A 48 -1.65 10.82 -12.05
N TYR A 49 -2.41 10.39 -11.05
CA TYR A 49 -3.17 9.15 -11.09
C TYR A 49 -4.53 9.32 -11.78
N THR A 50 -4.73 8.65 -12.91
CA THR A 50 -6.05 8.51 -13.54
C THR A 50 -6.74 7.22 -13.05
N PRO A 51 -7.72 7.30 -12.13
CA PRO A 51 -8.46 6.12 -11.71
C PRO A 51 -9.23 5.49 -12.88
N ASN A 52 -9.26 4.16 -12.90
CA ASN A 52 -9.96 3.39 -13.92
C ASN A 52 -11.49 3.43 -13.72
N LYS A 53 -12.16 4.47 -14.24
CA LYS A 53 -13.63 4.66 -14.38
C LYS A 53 -14.53 4.49 -13.13
N SER A 54 -14.05 3.94 -12.02
CA SER A 54 -14.84 3.61 -10.82
C SER A 54 -14.36 4.32 -9.55
N GLY A 55 -13.12 4.81 -9.52
CA GLY A 55 -12.59 5.58 -8.40
C GLY A 55 -12.86 7.07 -8.56
N LYS A 56 -13.72 7.66 -7.71
CA LYS A 56 -13.82 9.11 -7.60
C LYS A 56 -12.66 9.62 -6.76
N ILE A 57 -11.82 10.51 -7.30
CA ILE A 57 -10.82 11.23 -6.51
C ILE A 57 -11.59 12.14 -5.56
N ALA A 58 -11.53 11.87 -4.25
CA ALA A 58 -11.98 12.82 -3.24
C ALA A 58 -10.90 13.90 -3.11
N LEU A 59 -10.90 14.86 -4.03
CA LEU A 59 -10.00 16.00 -3.99
C LEU A 59 -10.37 16.85 -2.77
N LEU A 60 -9.68 16.64 -1.64
CA LEU A 60 -9.82 17.51 -0.48
C LEU A 60 -9.23 18.87 -0.85
N SER A 61 -10.10 19.80 -1.21
CA SER A 61 -9.77 21.20 -1.44
C SER A 61 -9.28 21.82 -0.11
N ARG A 62 -7.98 21.74 0.17
CA ARG A 62 -7.37 22.50 1.26
C ARG A 62 -7.25 23.95 0.80
N ASN A 63 -8.17 24.80 1.26
CA ASN A 63 -7.98 26.25 1.20
C ASN A 63 -6.78 26.62 2.09
N SER A 64 -5.69 27.08 1.47
CA SER A 64 -4.62 27.78 2.18
C SER A 64 -5.12 29.19 2.49
N LYS A 65 -5.11 29.57 3.76
CA LYS A 65 -5.36 30.94 4.22
C LYS A 65 -4.03 31.67 4.35
#